data_AF-A0AA91LTL4-F1
#
_entry.id   AF-A0AA91LTL4-F1
#
_cell.length_a   1.000
_cell.length_b   1.000
_cell.length_c   1.000
_cell.angle_alpha   90.00
_cell.angle_beta   90.00
_cell.angle_gamma   90.00
#
_symmetry.space_group_name_H-M   'P 1'
#
loop_
_entity.id
_entity.type
_entity.pdbx_description
1 polymer ?
#
loop_
_entity_poly.entity_id
_entity_poly.type
_entity_poly.pdbx_seq_one_letter_code
_entity_poly.pdbx_strand_id
1 'polypeptide(L)'
;MSWWSVYEYAQPFLRIVGSWPTVGTPEWCALEGGPVKLAALYEAAQHWALRLETCQEQRIEASRAIAGPHRISCATWGPEEEGEITAKRRHPDLLGH
;
A
#
# COMPACT_ATOMS: atom_id res chain seq x y z
N MET A 1 -2.47 -7.11 1.24
CA MET A 1 -1.73 -8.22 1.87
C MET A 1 -2.73 -8.94 2.75
N SER A 2 -2.69 -10.27 2.81
CA SER A 2 -3.60 -11.04 3.67
C SER A 2 -2.75 -11.76 4.70
N TRP A 3 -2.62 -11.19 5.91
CA TRP A 3 -2.03 -11.87 7.06
C TRP A 3 -2.67 -13.25 7.27
N TRP A 4 -3.98 -13.35 7.04
CA TRP A 4 -4.75 -14.58 7.15
C TRP A 4 -4.18 -15.73 6.29
N SER A 5 -3.76 -15.44 5.06
CA SER A 5 -3.18 -16.45 4.17
C SER A 5 -1.83 -16.98 4.69
N VAL A 6 -1.05 -16.14 5.39
CA VAL A 6 0.20 -16.57 6.04
C VAL A 6 -0.10 -17.43 7.27
N TYR A 7 -1.13 -17.06 8.04
CA TYR A 7 -1.61 -17.82 9.18
C TYR A 7 -2.09 -19.22 8.77
N GLU A 8 -2.92 -19.32 7.73
CA GLU A 8 -3.41 -20.60 7.19
C GLU A 8 -2.29 -21.51 6.71
N TYR A 9 -1.26 -20.93 6.07
CA TYR A 9 -0.09 -21.68 5.62
C TYR A 9 0.79 -22.17 6.78
N ALA A 10 1.04 -21.34 7.80
CA ALA A 10 1.90 -21.68 8.92
C ALA A 10 1.25 -22.64 9.92
N GLN A 11 -0.07 -22.54 10.12
CA GLN A 11 -0.77 -23.24 11.20
C GLN A 11 -0.65 -24.77 11.22
N PRO A 12 -0.74 -25.50 10.08
CA PRO A 12 -0.55 -26.95 10.08
C PRO A 12 0.82 -27.36 10.61
N PHE A 13 1.87 -26.64 10.21
CA PHE A 13 3.24 -26.90 10.65
C PHE A 13 3.42 -26.61 12.14
N LEU A 14 2.91 -25.47 12.61
CA LEU A 14 2.99 -25.10 14.02
C LEU A 14 2.28 -26.11 14.92
N ARG A 15 1.12 -26.64 14.50
CA ARG A 15 0.42 -27.71 15.23
C ARG A 15 1.22 -29.02 15.33
N ILE A 16 2.03 -29.35 14.32
CA ILE A 16 2.89 -30.55 14.36
C ILE A 16 4.03 -30.37 15.37
N VAL A 17 4.62 -29.18 15.44
CA VAL A 17 5.74 -28.88 16.34
C VAL A 17 5.27 -28.70 17.79
N GLY A 18 4.09 -28.12 17.99
CA GLY A 18 3.44 -27.97 19.29
C GLY A 18 3.98 -26.83 20.14
N SER A 19 5.28 -26.86 20.50
CA SER A 19 5.90 -25.84 21.36
C SER A 19 7.28 -25.44 20.85
N TRP A 20 7.58 -24.15 20.91
CA TRP A 20 8.87 -23.58 20.50
C TRP A 20 9.18 -22.33 21.33
N PRO A 21 10.46 -21.97 21.51
CA PRO A 21 10.85 -20.72 22.15
C PRO A 21 10.61 -19.54 21.21
N THR A 22 10.36 -18.35 21.76
CA THR A 22 10.20 -17.12 20.98
C THR A 22 11.45 -16.81 20.18
N VAL A 23 11.29 -16.38 18.92
CA VAL A 23 12.42 -16.01 18.05
C VAL A 23 13.32 -14.97 18.72
N GLY A 24 14.64 -15.15 18.62
CA GLY A 24 15.63 -14.21 19.15
C GLY A 24 15.91 -14.31 20.66
N THR A 25 15.22 -15.20 21.37
CA THR A 25 15.58 -15.54 22.76
C THR A 25 16.89 -16.32 22.82
N PRO A 26 17.63 -16.29 23.96
CA PRO A 26 18.82 -17.13 24.14
C PRO A 26 18.54 -18.62 23.91
N GLU A 27 17.38 -19.11 24.35
CA GLU A 27 16.90 -20.48 24.13
C GLU A 27 16.75 -20.79 22.64
N TRP A 28 16.22 -19.85 21.85
CA TRP A 28 16.12 -19.99 20.40
C TRP A 28 17.48 -19.94 19.71
N CYS A 29 18.39 -19.10 20.17
CA CYS A 29 19.77 -19.02 19.65
C CYS A 29 20.55 -20.31 19.88
N ALA A 30 20.30 -20.99 21.01
CA ALA A 30 20.93 -22.27 21.34
C ALA A 30 20.42 -23.45 20.49
N LEU A 31 19.29 -23.31 19.76
CA LEU A 31 18.82 -24.34 18.85
C LEU A 31 19.74 -24.43 17.62
N GLU A 32 20.27 -25.61 17.30
CA GLU A 32 21.12 -25.80 16.12
C GLU A 32 20.35 -25.71 14.79
N GLY A 33 19.04 -25.96 14.80
CA GLY A 33 18.19 -25.93 13.62
C GLY A 33 16.92 -26.76 13.80
N GLY A 34 16.32 -27.18 12.69
CA GLY A 34 15.21 -28.13 12.70
C GLY A 34 13.82 -27.52 12.87
N PRO A 35 12.79 -28.37 13.00
CA PRO A 35 11.40 -27.95 12.91
C PRO A 35 10.99 -26.99 14.02
N VAL A 36 11.57 -27.11 15.22
CA VAL A 36 11.32 -26.19 16.35
C VAL A 36 11.84 -24.79 16.05
N LYS A 37 13.05 -24.67 15.49
CA LYS A 37 13.63 -23.37 15.13
C LYS A 37 12.85 -22.71 13.98
N LEU A 38 12.38 -23.52 13.02
CA LEU A 38 11.50 -23.06 11.94
C LEU A 38 10.12 -22.64 12.43
N ALA A 39 9.56 -23.29 13.47
CA ALA A 39 8.26 -22.91 14.02
C ALA A 39 8.29 -21.51 14.63
N ALA A 40 9.34 -21.20 15.39
CA ALA A 40 9.55 -19.85 15.92
C ALA A 40 9.68 -18.80 14.81
N LEU A 41 10.30 -19.14 13.66
CA LEU A 41 10.37 -18.25 12.50
C LEU A 41 9.01 -18.05 11.83
N TYR A 42 8.20 -19.11 11.69
CA TYR A 42 6.86 -19.00 11.13
C TYR A 42 5.89 -18.22 12.02
N GLU A 43 6.01 -18.34 13.34
CA GLU A 43 5.30 -17.47 14.28
C GLU A 43 5.69 -16.00 14.07
N ALA A 44 6.99 -15.70 13.98
CA ALA A 44 7.48 -14.35 13.74
C ALA A 44 7.02 -13.77 12.39
N ALA A 45 7.01 -14.60 11.35
CA ALA A 45 6.54 -14.22 10.02
C ALA A 45 5.06 -13.81 10.01
N GLN A 46 4.21 -14.50 10.79
CA GLN A 46 2.81 -14.12 10.95
C GLN A 46 2.67 -12.75 11.61
N HIS A 47 3.39 -12.50 12.71
CA HIS A 47 3.37 -11.18 13.36
C HIS A 47 3.88 -10.07 12.43
N TRP A 48 4.90 -10.34 11.62
CA TRP A 48 5.41 -9.39 10.64
C TRP A 48 4.39 -9.10 9.52
N ALA A 49 3.71 -10.13 9.01
CA ALA A 49 2.67 -9.96 7.99
C ALA A 49 1.52 -9.07 8.49
N LEU A 50 1.07 -9.28 9.74
CA LEU A 50 0.06 -8.43 10.38
C LEU A 50 0.54 -6.99 10.52
N ARG A 51 1.80 -6.79 10.92
CA ARG A 51 2.41 -5.46 11.02
C ARG A 51 2.46 -4.76 9.66
N LEU A 52 2.80 -5.48 8.58
CA LEU A 52 2.82 -4.91 7.25
C LEU A 52 1.43 -4.47 6.81
N GLU A 53 0.40 -5.29 7.05
CA GLU A 53 -0.98 -4.98 6.70
C GLU A 53 -1.48 -3.72 7.41
N THR A 54 -1.37 -3.67 8.73
CA THR A 54 -1.77 -2.52 9.55
C THR A 54 -0.99 -1.24 9.18
N CYS A 55 0.32 -1.34 8.91
CA CYS A 55 1.09 -0.19 8.44
C CYS A 55 0.65 0.31 7.05
N GLN A 56 0.24 -0.59 6.14
CA GLN A 56 -0.26 -0.19 4.82
C GLN A 56 -1.61 0.51 4.94
N GLU A 57 -2.53 0.01 5.77
CA GLU A 57 -3.81 0.65 6.04
C GLU A 57 -3.62 2.07 6.60
N GLN A 58 -2.73 2.24 7.57
CA GLN A 58 -2.40 3.55 8.13
C GLN A 58 -1.80 4.51 7.09
N ARG A 59 -0.95 4.01 6.20
CA ARG A 59 -0.37 4.83 5.12
C ARG A 59 -1.43 5.26 4.12
N ILE A 60 -2.32 4.36 3.72
CA ILE A 60 -3.44 4.68 2.81
C ILE A 60 -4.33 5.75 3.43
N GLU A 61 -4.66 5.62 4.72
CA GLU A 61 -5.49 6.60 5.42
C GLU A 61 -4.79 7.96 5.55
N ALA A 62 -3.50 7.97 5.90
CA ALA A 62 -2.71 9.19 5.93
C ALA A 62 -2.63 9.84 4.53
N SER A 63 -2.45 9.05 3.47
CA SER A 63 -2.46 9.54 2.09
C SER A 63 -3.82 10.14 1.71
N ARG A 64 -4.94 9.52 2.10
CA ARG A 64 -6.29 10.07 1.86
C ARG A 64 -6.54 11.38 2.61
N ALA A 65 -6.06 11.48 3.86
CA ALA A 65 -6.18 12.70 4.65
C ALA A 65 -5.38 13.87 4.04
N ILE A 66 -4.17 13.59 3.54
CA ILE A 66 -3.34 14.58 2.84
C ILE A 66 -3.95 14.94 1.48
N ALA A 67 -4.41 13.94 0.73
CA ALA A 67 -5.13 14.10 -0.52
C ALA A 67 -6.60 14.49 -0.30
N GLY A 68 -6.86 15.38 0.68
CA GLY A 68 -8.17 16.01 0.87
C GLY A 68 -8.72 16.64 -0.43
N PRO A 69 -9.84 17.39 -0.40
CA PRO A 69 -10.70 17.68 -1.57
C PRO A 69 -10.02 18.33 -2.79
N HIS A 70 -8.75 18.71 -2.71
CA HIS A 70 -7.87 18.95 -3.84
C HIS A 70 -7.51 17.67 -4.64
N ARG A 71 -8.48 16.77 -4.84
CA ARG A 71 -8.53 16.03 -6.10
C ARG A 71 -8.81 17.10 -7.14
N ILE A 72 -7.78 17.59 -7.83
CA ILE A 72 -8.00 18.19 -9.15
C ILE A 72 -8.60 17.06 -9.97
N SER A 73 -9.92 17.00 -9.94
CA SER A 73 -10.68 16.17 -10.83
C SER A 73 -10.25 16.61 -12.21
N CYS A 74 -9.72 15.68 -13.00
CA CYS A 74 -9.51 15.89 -14.43
C CYS A 74 -10.80 16.40 -15.13
N ALA A 75 -11.96 16.34 -14.47
CA ALA A 75 -13.25 16.84 -14.93
C ALA A 75 -13.61 18.30 -14.55
N THR A 76 -12.72 19.15 -14.02
CA THR A 76 -13.03 20.60 -13.88
C THR A 76 -12.60 21.46 -15.07
N TRP A 77 -11.98 20.88 -16.09
CA TRP A 77 -11.90 21.53 -17.41
C TRP A 77 -13.22 21.30 -18.14
N GLY A 78 -14.25 22.07 -17.77
CA GLY A 78 -15.47 22.18 -18.55
C GLY A 78 -15.19 22.88 -19.89
N PRO A 79 -15.72 22.42 -21.02
CA PRO A 79 -15.52 23.05 -22.33
C PRO A 79 -16.44 24.27 -22.51
N GLU A 80 -16.32 25.31 -21.69
CA GLU A 80 -17.28 26.45 -21.75
C GLU A 80 -16.70 27.84 -22.04
N GLU A 81 -15.40 28.03 -22.28
CA GLU A 81 -14.87 29.35 -22.68
C GLU A 81 -13.82 29.32 -23.79
N GLU A 82 -14.07 28.61 -24.90
CA GLU A 82 -13.30 28.78 -26.14
C GLU A 82 -14.05 29.59 -27.23
N GLY A 83 -15.13 30.29 -26.86
CA GLY A 83 -15.98 31.04 -27.81
C GLY A 83 -15.57 32.48 -28.11
N GLU A 84 -14.73 33.13 -27.28
CA GLU A 84 -14.62 34.61 -27.32
C GLU A 84 -13.20 35.15 -27.62
N ILE A 85 -12.20 34.28 -27.78
CA ILE A 85 -10.81 34.72 -28.00
C ILE A 85 -10.46 34.79 -29.50
N THR A 86 -11.21 34.13 -30.40
CA THR A 86 -10.92 34.09 -31.85
C THR A 86 -11.51 35.25 -32.65
N ALA A 87 -12.36 36.11 -32.07
CA ALA A 87 -13.01 37.19 -32.82
C ALA A 87 -12.20 38.51 -32.89
N LYS A 88 -11.17 38.70 -32.05
CA LYS A 88 -10.49 40.02 -31.92
C LYS A 88 -9.13 40.17 -32.63
N ARG A 89 -8.72 39.20 -33.48
CA ARG A 89 -7.49 39.29 -34.28
C ARG A 89 -7.76 39.35 -35.78
N ARG A 90 -8.70 40.20 -36.21
CA ARG A 90 -8.78 40.67 -37.60
C ARG A 90 -8.43 42.16 -37.60
N HIS A 91 -7.15 42.45 -37.78
CA HIS A 91 -6.66 43.78 -38.12
C HIS A 91 -7.38 44.26 -39.40
N PRO A 92 -7.74 45.54 -39.51
CA PRO A 92 -8.13 46.14 -40.78
C PRO A 92 -6.89 46.20 -41.69
N ASP A 93 -7.09 46.39 -42.99
CA ASP A 93 -6.06 46.60 -44.02
C ASP A 93 -5.60 45.34 -44.76
N LEU A 94 -6.52 44.70 -45.47
CA LEU A 94 -6.26 44.18 -46.82
C LEU A 94 -7.56 44.19 -47.63
N LEU A 95 -7.74 45.21 -48.47
CA LEU A 95 -8.29 45.17 -49.83
C LEU A 95 -8.54 46.61 -50.29
N GLY A 96 -7.56 47.18 -50.98
CA GLY A 96 -7.81 48.21 -51.98
C GLY A 96 -8.04 47.52 -53.33
N HIS A 97 -9.14 47.88 -54.00
CA HIS A 97 -9.27 48.01 -55.45
C HIS A 97 -10.54 48.83 -55.73
#